data_AF-T1FYD6-F1
#
_entry.id   AF-T1FYD6-F1
#
_cell.length_a   1.000
_cell.length_b   1.000
_cell.length_c   1.000
_cell.angle_alpha   90.00
_cell.angle_beta   90.00
_cell.angle_gamma   90.00
#
_symmetry.space_group_name_H-M   'P 1'
#
loop_
_entity.id
_entity.type
_entity.pdbx_description
1 polymer ?
#
loop_
_entity_poly.entity_id
_entity_poly.type
_entity_poly.pdbx_seq_one_letter_code
_entity_poly.pdbx_strand_id
1 'polypeptide(L)'
;VKILRSWNGSVYKMIWPELLIFCLIYLSLSITYHLLLNEFQKEHFETVAKYCDEFSRKLPLSFVLGFFVSTVVYRFWIQFNNIAWPADVAIKVNALISGKDEEGRMLRRTIMRYICAGYVFAFCSISAPIKKRFPTLEHFVLAGFLLPNEKIIFENIPTTINKYVIPFVWAANLVQKAKKEGRTKDQMTAHILISAINDFRGKSGMLTSLDSVTIPLAYTQVVILAVFIFCTACLMGRYKFDDGDEADYHLPLLTIFQFIFYMGWLKVALSGLHAFGDDDDDFELNSLIDMALQESYLIVDQMYDVLPEYGHDIFWNKRVEIPYTEMSIMTMKDFYIGSATTYQFLIFVLHFLKAIRV
;
A
#
# COMPACT_ATOMS: atom_id res chain seq x y z
N VAL A 1 -17.51 -15.41 -6.24
CA VAL A 1 -17.30 -16.81 -5.74
C VAL A 1 -15.83 -17.20 -5.69
N LYS A 2 -15.02 -17.04 -6.75
CA LYS A 2 -13.59 -17.44 -6.73
C LYS A 2 -12.78 -16.79 -5.60
N ILE A 3 -12.93 -15.48 -5.37
CA ILE A 3 -12.22 -14.74 -4.31
C ILE A 3 -12.59 -15.23 -2.90
N LEU A 4 -13.87 -15.56 -2.67
CA LEU A 4 -14.36 -16.03 -1.36
C LEU A 4 -13.83 -17.43 -0.98
N ARG A 5 -13.11 -18.12 -1.86
CA ARG A 5 -12.48 -19.42 -1.57
C ARG A 5 -11.00 -19.31 -1.24
N SER A 6 -10.40 -18.13 -1.37
CA SER A 6 -8.99 -17.91 -1.05
C SER A 6 -8.78 -17.88 0.47
N TRP A 7 -7.67 -18.45 0.94
CA TRP A 7 -7.30 -18.47 2.36
C TRP A 7 -6.25 -17.40 2.72
N ASN A 8 -5.18 -17.31 1.94
CA ASN A 8 -4.14 -16.30 2.14
C ASN A 8 -4.70 -14.90 1.87
N GLY A 9 -4.38 -13.94 2.74
CA GLY A 9 -4.93 -12.58 2.69
C GLY A 9 -6.45 -12.49 2.93
N SER A 10 -7.08 -13.59 3.35
CA SER A 10 -8.54 -13.62 3.47
C SER A 10 -9.04 -13.10 4.81
N VAL A 11 -10.25 -12.53 4.79
CA VAL A 11 -10.97 -12.18 6.01
C VAL A 11 -11.12 -13.38 6.96
N TYR A 12 -11.26 -14.60 6.42
CA TYR A 12 -11.41 -15.82 7.21
C TYR A 12 -10.15 -16.12 8.03
N LYS A 13 -8.96 -15.99 7.41
CA LYS A 13 -7.68 -16.17 8.10
C LYS A 13 -7.49 -15.13 9.21
N MET A 14 -8.02 -13.91 9.04
CA MET A 14 -7.89 -12.83 10.02
C MET A 14 -8.82 -12.92 11.23
N ILE A 15 -9.99 -13.56 11.09
CA ILE A 15 -11.04 -13.57 12.14
C ILE A 15 -11.32 -14.95 12.75
N TRP A 16 -10.77 -16.05 12.21
CA TRP A 16 -11.14 -17.39 12.67
C TRP A 16 -10.94 -17.61 14.18
N PRO A 17 -9.91 -17.08 14.86
CA PRO A 17 -9.77 -17.26 16.30
C PRO A 17 -10.88 -16.55 17.07
N GLU A 18 -11.17 -15.29 16.73
CA GLU A 18 -12.23 -14.52 17.39
C GLU A 18 -13.61 -15.08 17.08
N LEU A 19 -13.84 -15.56 15.86
CA LEU A 19 -15.09 -16.22 15.47
C LEU A 19 -15.30 -17.51 16.26
N LEU A 20 -14.24 -18.31 16.45
CA LEU A 20 -14.31 -19.52 17.27
C LEU A 20 -14.67 -19.18 18.72
N ILE A 21 -14.01 -18.18 19.31
CA ILE A 21 -14.31 -17.70 20.66
C ILE A 21 -15.76 -17.20 20.76
N PHE A 22 -16.21 -16.41 19.77
CA PHE A 22 -17.58 -15.92 19.70
C PHE A 22 -18.59 -17.07 19.71
N CYS A 23 -18.39 -18.08 18.85
CA CYS A 23 -19.26 -19.26 18.81
C CYS A 23 -19.23 -20.07 20.11
N LEU A 24 -18.06 -20.27 20.73
CA LEU A 24 -17.94 -21.00 21.99
C LEU A 24 -18.65 -20.27 23.14
N ILE A 25 -18.52 -18.95 23.22
CA ILE A 25 -19.23 -18.15 24.22
C ILE A 25 -20.73 -18.24 23.98
N TYR A 26 -21.20 -18.08 22.74
CA TYR A 26 -22.62 -18.23 22.43
C TYR A 26 -23.18 -19.60 22.84
N LEU A 27 -22.47 -20.68 22.50
CA LEU A 27 -22.86 -22.04 22.90
C LEU A 27 -22.88 -22.21 24.42
N SER A 28 -21.90 -21.65 25.13
CA SER A 28 -21.86 -21.68 26.60
C SER A 28 -23.05 -20.95 27.23
N LEU A 29 -23.44 -19.80 26.68
CA LEU A 29 -24.62 -19.06 27.12
C LEU A 29 -25.91 -19.86 26.87
N SER A 30 -26.02 -20.50 25.71
CA SER A 30 -27.15 -21.37 25.37
C SER A 30 -27.27 -22.57 26.30
N ILE A 31 -26.16 -23.26 26.58
CA ILE A 31 -26.12 -24.39 27.53
C ILE A 31 -26.49 -23.93 28.92
N THR A 32 -25.98 -22.77 29.36
CA THR A 32 -26.28 -22.21 30.67
C THR A 32 -27.77 -21.90 30.80
N TYR A 33 -28.36 -21.22 29.81
CA TYR A 33 -29.78 -20.87 29.81
C TYR A 33 -30.70 -22.10 29.86
N HIS A 34 -30.42 -23.14 29.05
CA HIS A 34 -31.29 -24.31 28.95
C HIS A 34 -31.11 -25.32 30.09
N LEU A 35 -29.87 -25.55 30.55
CA LEU A 35 -29.56 -26.66 31.47
C LEU A 35 -29.26 -26.22 32.90
N LEU A 36 -28.86 -24.98 33.13
CA LEU A 36 -28.37 -24.52 34.45
C LEU A 36 -29.27 -23.48 35.11
N LEU A 37 -29.90 -22.59 34.35
CA LEU A 37 -30.72 -21.52 34.92
C LEU A 37 -32.10 -22.02 35.36
N ASN A 38 -32.54 -21.57 36.52
CA ASN A 38 -33.92 -21.72 36.97
C ASN A 38 -34.83 -20.64 36.35
N GLU A 39 -36.15 -20.80 36.48
CA GLU A 39 -37.14 -19.90 35.85
C GLU A 39 -36.95 -18.42 36.21
N PHE A 40 -36.65 -18.09 37.47
CA PHE A 40 -36.38 -16.72 37.89
C PHE A 40 -35.12 -16.13 37.23
N GLN A 41 -34.07 -16.95 37.09
CA GLN A 41 -32.83 -16.53 36.43
C GLN A 41 -33.00 -16.39 34.91
N LYS A 42 -33.83 -17.22 34.27
CA LYS A 42 -34.17 -17.10 32.86
C LYS A 42 -34.86 -15.77 32.56
N GLU A 43 -35.83 -15.37 33.38
CA GLU A 43 -36.50 -14.06 33.26
C GLU A 43 -35.52 -12.87 33.34
N HIS A 44 -34.54 -12.96 34.25
CA HIS A 44 -33.48 -11.95 34.35
C HIS A 44 -32.57 -11.97 33.12
N PHE A 45 -32.18 -13.15 32.64
CA PHE A 45 -31.37 -13.30 31.44
C PHE A 45 -32.06 -12.71 30.21
N GLU A 46 -33.35 -12.99 30.03
CA GLU A 46 -34.20 -12.45 28.97
C GLU A 46 -34.27 -10.93 29.01
N THR A 47 -34.38 -10.35 30.20
CA THR A 47 -34.40 -8.90 30.40
C THR A 47 -33.06 -8.28 29.96
N VAL A 48 -31.93 -8.88 30.36
CA VAL A 48 -30.59 -8.43 29.95
C VAL A 48 -30.40 -8.56 28.45
N ALA A 49 -30.84 -9.66 27.84
CA ALA A 49 -30.74 -9.85 26.40
C ALA A 49 -31.55 -8.80 25.62
N LYS A 50 -32.80 -8.52 26.03
CA LYS A 50 -33.62 -7.45 25.43
C LYS A 50 -32.91 -6.09 25.51
N TYR A 51 -32.30 -5.78 26.66
CA TYR A 51 -31.49 -4.57 26.82
C TYR A 51 -30.29 -4.52 25.86
N CYS A 52 -29.53 -5.62 25.76
CA CYS A 52 -28.38 -5.72 24.86
C CYS A 52 -28.78 -5.59 23.38
N ASP A 53 -29.91 -6.18 22.96
CA ASP A 53 -30.40 -6.06 21.59
C ASP A 53 -30.80 -4.63 21.25
N GLU A 54 -31.55 -3.97 22.12
CA GLU A 54 -31.95 -2.56 21.94
C GLU A 54 -30.72 -1.65 21.84
N PHE A 55 -29.73 -1.84 22.71
CA PHE A 55 -28.48 -1.10 22.66
C PHE A 55 -27.69 -1.36 21.37
N SER A 56 -27.59 -2.62 20.94
CA SER A 56 -26.86 -2.98 19.70
C SER A 56 -27.41 -2.28 18.47
N ARG A 57 -28.73 -2.05 18.40
CA ARG A 57 -29.41 -1.37 17.29
C ARG A 57 -29.18 0.14 17.29
N LYS A 58 -28.90 0.74 18.45
CA LYS A 58 -28.65 2.19 18.60
C LYS A 58 -27.20 2.58 18.33
N LEU A 59 -26.26 1.63 18.35
CA LEU A 59 -24.85 1.90 18.08
C LEU A 59 -24.61 2.25 16.60
N PRO A 60 -24.07 3.44 16.27
CA PRO A 60 -23.77 3.83 14.90
C PRO A 60 -22.44 3.23 14.41
N LEU A 61 -22.29 1.91 14.53
CA LEU A 61 -21.01 1.21 14.30
C LEU A 61 -20.47 1.42 12.89
N SER A 62 -21.35 1.33 11.89
CA SER A 62 -20.98 1.52 10.47
C SER A 62 -20.37 2.90 10.20
N PHE A 63 -20.84 3.94 10.88
CA PHE A 63 -20.31 5.29 10.74
C PHE A 63 -18.89 5.36 11.30
N VAL A 64 -18.71 5.00 12.57
CA VAL A 64 -17.41 5.07 13.26
C VAL A 64 -16.35 4.22 12.55
N LEU A 65 -16.71 3.00 12.16
CA LEU A 65 -15.83 2.07 11.47
C LEU A 65 -15.51 2.56 10.03
N GLY A 66 -16.49 3.11 9.33
CA GLY A 66 -16.30 3.66 7.98
C GLY A 66 -15.30 4.81 7.91
N PHE A 67 -15.35 5.77 8.84
CA PHE A 67 -14.37 6.85 8.92
C PHE A 67 -12.96 6.34 9.26
N PHE A 68 -12.89 5.38 10.18
CA PHE A 68 -11.61 4.79 10.56
C PHE A 68 -10.96 4.05 9.38
N VAL A 69 -11.71 3.17 8.73
CA VAL A 69 -11.23 2.41 7.57
C VAL A 69 -10.82 3.36 6.44
N SER A 70 -11.60 4.40 6.16
CA SER A 70 -11.26 5.39 5.14
C SER A 70 -9.94 6.11 5.44
N THR A 71 -9.69 6.44 6.72
CA THR A 71 -8.44 7.05 7.17
C THR A 71 -7.25 6.10 7.01
N VAL A 72 -7.43 4.82 7.37
CA VAL A 72 -6.40 3.79 7.17
C VAL A 72 -6.09 3.62 5.69
N VAL A 73 -7.09 3.40 4.85
CA VAL A 73 -6.92 3.18 3.40
C VAL A 73 -6.23 4.39 2.74
N TYR A 74 -6.61 5.60 3.13
CA TYR A 74 -5.93 6.81 2.66
C TYR A 74 -4.44 6.81 3.02
N ARG A 75 -4.09 6.49 4.28
CA ARG A 75 -2.69 6.39 4.72
C ARG A 75 -1.93 5.26 4.02
N PHE A 76 -2.56 4.11 3.82
CA PHE A 76 -2.00 2.97 3.09
C PHE A 76 -1.54 3.39 1.68
N TRP A 77 -2.41 4.10 0.93
CA TRP A 77 -2.06 4.57 -0.40
C TRP A 77 -1.01 5.69 -0.39
N ILE A 78 -0.96 6.54 0.63
CA ILE A 78 0.15 7.48 0.77
C ILE A 78 1.48 6.72 0.96
N GLN A 79 1.51 5.69 1.80
CA GLN A 79 2.70 4.86 1.99
C GLN A 79 3.13 4.23 0.67
N PHE A 80 2.22 3.56 -0.04
CA PHE A 80 2.49 2.96 -1.35
C PHE A 80 3.06 3.97 -2.35
N ASN A 81 2.42 5.14 -2.49
CA ASN A 81 2.82 6.16 -3.46
C ASN A 81 4.18 6.83 -3.12
N ASN A 82 4.67 6.68 -1.89
CA ASN A 82 5.99 7.15 -1.45
C ASN A 82 7.06 6.06 -1.48
N ILE A 83 6.74 4.83 -1.90
CA ILE A 83 7.76 3.85 -2.28
C ILE A 83 8.44 4.37 -3.56
N ALA A 84 9.70 4.77 -3.43
CA ALA A 84 10.46 5.41 -4.51
C ALA A 84 11.10 4.39 -5.45
N TRP A 85 11.06 4.67 -6.76
CA TRP A 85 11.62 3.81 -7.81
C TRP A 85 13.01 4.30 -8.21
N PRO A 86 14.09 3.52 -8.00
CA PRO A 86 15.45 3.97 -8.29
C PRO A 86 15.70 4.27 -9.77
N ALA A 87 14.95 3.63 -10.67
CA ALA A 87 15.01 3.85 -12.11
C ALA A 87 14.90 5.34 -12.49
N ASP A 88 14.03 6.11 -11.83
CA ASP A 88 13.83 7.54 -12.09
C ASP A 88 15.12 8.35 -11.93
N VAL A 89 15.96 7.98 -10.95
CA VAL A 89 17.26 8.62 -10.70
C VAL A 89 18.34 7.98 -11.55
N ALA A 90 18.30 6.66 -11.73
CA ALA A 90 19.25 5.90 -12.54
C ALA A 90 19.29 6.41 -13.99
N ILE A 91 18.13 6.67 -14.61
CA ILE A 91 18.04 7.21 -15.98
C ILE A 91 18.74 8.57 -16.07
N LYS A 92 18.53 9.44 -15.08
CA LYS A 92 19.19 10.75 -15.03
C LYS A 92 20.70 10.60 -14.83
N VAL A 93 21.14 9.72 -13.93
CA VAL A 93 22.57 9.42 -13.71
C VAL A 93 23.21 8.89 -15.00
N ASN A 94 22.54 7.98 -15.71
CA ASN A 94 23.00 7.41 -16.97
C ASN A 94 23.18 8.48 -18.04
N ALA A 95 22.18 9.37 -18.20
CA ALA A 95 22.20 10.39 -19.24
C ALA A 95 23.12 11.59 -18.94
N LEU A 96 23.30 11.95 -17.67
CA LEU A 96 23.89 13.23 -17.27
C LEU A 96 25.33 13.12 -16.74
N ILE A 97 25.82 11.90 -16.47
CA ILE A 97 27.20 11.65 -16.03
C ILE A 97 27.99 10.97 -17.15
N SER A 98 28.99 11.67 -17.68
CA SER A 98 29.80 11.23 -18.80
C SER A 98 31.00 10.35 -18.40
N GLY A 99 31.45 9.49 -19.32
CA GLY A 99 32.66 8.68 -19.17
C GLY A 99 32.44 7.20 -19.47
N LYS A 100 33.09 6.69 -20.53
CA LYS A 100 33.13 5.26 -20.87
C LYS A 100 34.26 4.50 -20.16
N ASP A 101 35.19 5.24 -19.59
CA ASP A 101 36.30 4.73 -18.80
C ASP A 101 35.83 4.20 -17.44
N GLU A 102 36.69 3.41 -16.80
CA GLU A 102 36.40 2.77 -15.51
C GLU A 102 36.01 3.78 -14.42
N GLU A 103 36.61 4.98 -14.40
CA GLU A 103 36.24 6.01 -13.43
C GLU A 103 34.81 6.53 -13.64
N GLY A 104 34.39 6.77 -14.89
CA GLY A 104 33.01 7.18 -15.20
C GLY A 104 31.99 6.11 -14.82
N ARG A 105 32.31 4.85 -15.12
CA ARG A 105 31.52 3.68 -14.71
C ARG A 105 31.43 3.56 -13.19
N MET A 106 32.55 3.66 -12.48
CA MET A 106 32.62 3.59 -11.03
C MET A 106 31.80 4.72 -10.38
N LEU A 107 31.87 5.93 -10.93
CA LEU A 107 31.13 7.09 -10.46
C LEU A 107 29.62 6.88 -10.53
N ARG A 108 29.10 6.46 -11.69
CA ARG A 108 27.67 6.19 -11.88
C ARG A 108 27.17 5.07 -10.98
N ARG A 109 27.90 3.95 -10.90
CA ARG A 109 27.56 2.81 -10.02
C ARG A 109 27.57 3.21 -8.54
N THR A 110 28.54 4.02 -8.11
CA THR A 110 28.65 4.46 -6.71
C THR A 110 27.51 5.40 -6.32
N ILE A 111 27.13 6.34 -7.19
CA ILE A 111 25.98 7.23 -6.94
C ILE A 111 24.71 6.40 -6.71
N MET A 112 24.42 5.45 -7.59
CA MET A 112 23.24 4.59 -7.43
C MET A 112 23.34 3.68 -6.21
N ARG A 113 24.52 3.11 -5.92
CA ARG A 113 24.73 2.30 -4.72
C ARG A 113 24.45 3.08 -3.44
N TYR A 114 24.85 4.35 -3.37
CA TYR A 114 24.55 5.21 -2.23
C TYR A 114 23.05 5.51 -2.10
N ILE A 115 22.36 5.79 -3.21
CA ILE A 115 20.90 6.00 -3.20
C ILE A 115 20.20 4.73 -2.68
N CYS A 116 20.56 3.55 -3.20
CA CYS A 116 20.01 2.27 -2.75
C CYS A 116 20.36 1.98 -1.29
N ALA A 117 21.59 2.26 -0.84
CA ALA A 117 21.97 2.06 0.56
C ALA A 117 21.12 2.92 1.50
N GLY A 118 20.95 4.22 1.20
CA GLY A 118 20.09 5.12 1.98
C GLY A 118 18.63 4.66 2.00
N TYR A 119 18.15 4.11 0.89
CA TYR A 119 16.81 3.55 0.76
C TYR A 119 16.60 2.30 1.65
N VAL A 120 17.55 1.36 1.62
CA VAL A 120 17.51 0.16 2.47
C VAL A 120 17.63 0.54 3.95
N PHE A 121 18.45 1.52 4.31
CA PHE A 121 18.51 2.03 5.69
C PHE A 121 17.18 2.60 6.17
N ALA A 122 16.47 3.33 5.31
CA ALA A 122 15.14 3.84 5.63
C ALA A 122 14.18 2.68 5.91
N PHE A 123 14.16 1.66 5.05
CA PHE A 123 13.31 0.48 5.26
C PHE A 123 13.68 -0.34 6.49
N CYS A 124 14.97 -0.53 6.80
CA CYS A 124 15.41 -1.17 8.05
C CYS A 124 14.87 -0.49 9.32
N SER A 125 14.45 0.78 9.20
CA SER A 125 13.93 1.55 10.33
C SER A 125 12.43 1.42 10.51
N ILE A 126 11.70 1.04 9.46
CA ILE A 126 10.22 1.00 9.44
C ILE A 126 9.64 -0.39 9.13
N SER A 127 10.48 -1.35 8.71
CA SER A 127 10.05 -2.71 8.34
C SER A 127 10.83 -3.77 9.10
N ALA A 128 10.10 -4.61 9.84
CA ALA A 128 10.66 -5.75 10.55
C ALA A 128 11.29 -6.80 9.61
N PRO A 129 10.66 -7.23 8.50
CA PRO A 129 11.30 -8.17 7.57
C PRO A 129 12.63 -7.65 7.00
N ILE A 130 12.69 -6.37 6.62
CA ILE A 130 13.94 -5.78 6.12
C ILE A 130 14.99 -5.70 7.23
N LYS A 131 14.59 -5.36 8.45
CA LYS A 131 15.50 -5.35 9.61
C LYS A 131 16.02 -6.76 9.96
N LYS A 132 15.20 -7.81 9.80
CA LYS A 132 15.63 -9.21 9.94
C LYS A 132 16.64 -9.61 8.87
N ARG A 133 16.47 -9.10 7.63
CA ARG A 133 17.41 -9.34 6.53
C ARG A 133 18.74 -8.58 6.68
N PHE A 134 18.70 -7.34 7.18
CA PHE A 134 19.90 -6.53 7.40
C PHE A 134 20.02 -6.02 8.85
N PRO A 135 20.30 -6.90 9.84
CA PRO A 135 20.29 -6.51 11.25
C PRO A 135 21.40 -5.52 11.61
N THR A 136 22.60 -5.70 11.02
CA THR A 136 23.81 -4.94 11.34
C THR A 136 24.42 -4.31 10.10
N LEU A 137 25.30 -3.31 10.29
CA LEU A 137 26.07 -2.69 9.19
C LEU A 137 26.96 -3.69 8.44
N GLU A 138 27.35 -4.79 9.08
CA GLU A 138 28.10 -5.86 8.41
C GLU A 138 27.27 -6.50 7.29
N HIS A 139 25.97 -6.67 7.50
CA HIS A 139 25.08 -7.22 6.47
C HIS A 139 24.98 -6.28 5.26
N PHE A 140 25.08 -4.96 5.45
CA PHE A 140 25.13 -4.00 4.34
C PHE A 140 26.43 -4.13 3.53
N VAL A 141 27.55 -4.45 4.17
CA VAL A 141 28.82 -4.71 3.48
C VAL A 141 28.75 -6.02 2.71
N LEU A 142 28.28 -7.09 3.35
CA LEU A 142 28.15 -8.41 2.73
C LEU A 142 27.17 -8.42 1.54
N ALA A 143 26.07 -7.66 1.61
CA ALA A 143 25.14 -7.52 0.50
C ALA A 143 25.60 -6.53 -0.58
N GLY A 144 26.75 -5.86 -0.41
CA GLY A 144 27.32 -4.97 -1.41
C GLY A 144 26.68 -3.57 -1.48
N PHE A 145 25.92 -3.16 -0.46
CA PHE A 145 25.42 -1.78 -0.36
C PHE A 145 26.50 -0.81 0.13
N LEU A 146 27.39 -1.27 1.02
CA LEU A 146 28.51 -0.48 1.54
C LEU A 146 29.84 -1.18 1.28
N LEU A 147 30.90 -0.40 1.12
CA LEU A 147 32.27 -0.89 1.19
C LEU A 147 32.78 -0.88 2.65
N PRO A 148 33.80 -1.68 3.01
CA PRO A 148 34.35 -1.70 4.37
C PRO A 148 34.82 -0.34 4.88
N ASN A 149 35.46 0.46 4.01
CA ASN A 149 35.89 1.82 4.36
C ASN A 149 34.71 2.77 4.58
N GLU A 150 33.64 2.63 3.82
CA GLU A 150 32.43 3.45 3.97
C GLU A 150 31.68 3.12 5.26
N LYS A 151 31.63 1.84 5.65
CA LYS A 151 31.12 1.42 6.96
C LYS A 151 31.82 2.15 8.11
N ILE A 152 33.16 2.21 8.09
CA ILE A 152 33.95 2.89 9.11
C ILE A 152 33.57 4.38 9.19
N ILE A 153 33.43 5.06 8.05
CA ILE A 153 33.01 6.47 8.01
C ILE A 153 31.57 6.61 8.55
N PHE A 154 30.67 5.71 8.15
CA PHE A 154 29.27 5.72 8.58
C PHE A 154 29.13 5.55 10.11
N GLU A 155 29.92 4.67 10.71
CA GLU A 155 29.96 4.43 12.16
C GLU A 155 30.46 5.67 12.91
N ASN A 156 31.52 6.29 12.41
CA ASN A 156 32.19 7.42 13.06
C ASN A 156 31.44 8.75 12.99
N ILE A 157 30.35 8.87 12.20
CA ILE A 157 29.53 10.08 12.20
C ILE A 157 28.72 10.16 13.51
N PRO A 158 28.97 11.15 14.39
CA PRO A 158 28.28 11.29 15.66
C PRO A 158 26.87 11.84 15.42
N THR A 159 25.85 11.08 15.79
CA THR A 159 24.46 11.52 15.69
C THR A 159 23.52 10.64 16.51
N THR A 160 22.41 11.23 16.94
CA THR A 160 21.29 10.56 17.60
C THR A 160 20.11 10.31 16.65
N ILE A 161 20.12 10.92 15.47
CA ILE A 161 19.05 10.77 14.48
C ILE A 161 19.31 9.57 13.56
N ASN A 162 18.25 9.15 12.86
CA ASN A 162 18.34 8.07 11.89
C ASN A 162 19.36 8.39 10.78
N LYS A 163 20.31 7.47 10.58
CA LYS A 163 21.46 7.62 9.67
C LYS A 163 21.13 7.39 8.19
N TYR A 164 19.89 7.05 7.82
CA TYR A 164 19.50 6.77 6.42
C TYR A 164 19.80 7.93 5.44
N VAL A 165 19.91 9.17 5.93
CA VAL A 165 20.23 10.36 5.12
C VAL A 165 21.69 10.38 4.65
N ILE A 166 22.61 9.73 5.36
CA ILE A 166 24.06 9.81 5.11
C ILE A 166 24.42 9.40 3.67
N PRO A 167 23.94 8.26 3.13
CA PRO A 167 24.27 7.87 1.76
C PRO A 167 23.72 8.84 0.71
N PHE A 168 22.54 9.43 0.92
CA PHE A 168 22.01 10.45 0.00
C PHE A 168 22.90 11.69 -0.06
N VAL A 169 23.45 12.11 1.07
CA VAL A 169 24.43 13.22 1.13
C VAL A 169 25.71 12.85 0.40
N TRP A 170 26.21 11.62 0.56
CA TRP A 170 27.37 11.14 -0.19
C TRP A 170 27.12 11.11 -1.70
N ALA A 171 25.93 10.68 -2.14
CA ALA A 171 25.54 10.69 -3.55
C ALA A 171 25.55 12.12 -4.12
N ALA A 172 24.95 13.08 -3.41
CA ALA A 172 24.93 14.49 -3.83
C ALA A 172 26.33 15.11 -3.88
N ASN A 173 27.19 14.81 -2.90
CA ASN A 173 28.58 15.25 -2.89
C ASN A 173 29.38 14.64 -4.06
N LEU A 174 29.08 13.40 -4.42
CA LEU A 174 29.73 12.72 -5.54
C LEU A 174 29.31 13.33 -6.90
N VAL A 175 28.06 13.78 -7.04
CA VAL A 175 27.62 14.59 -8.19
C VAL A 175 28.38 15.92 -8.26
N GLN A 176 28.59 16.59 -7.12
CA GLN A 176 29.38 17.83 -7.09
C GLN A 176 30.85 17.61 -7.44
N LYS A 177 31.42 16.46 -7.02
CA LYS A 177 32.76 16.04 -7.41
C LYS A 177 32.82 15.77 -8.93
N ALA A 178 31.86 15.03 -9.47
CA ALA A 178 31.70 14.77 -10.89
C ALA A 178 31.72 16.08 -11.71
N LYS A 179 31.01 17.10 -11.24
CA LYS A 179 30.99 18.42 -11.86
C LYS A 179 32.36 19.12 -11.85
N LYS A 180 33.09 19.05 -10.75
CA LYS A 180 34.46 19.62 -10.66
C LYS A 180 35.43 18.92 -11.61
N GLU A 181 35.22 17.63 -11.83
CA GLU A 181 36.04 16.78 -12.72
C GLU A 181 35.58 16.80 -14.19
N GLY A 182 34.60 17.64 -14.54
CA GLY A 182 34.10 17.74 -15.92
C GLY A 182 33.28 16.55 -16.40
N ARG A 183 32.81 15.68 -15.49
CA ARG A 183 31.94 14.52 -15.77
C ARG A 183 30.47 14.88 -15.94
N THR A 184 30.10 16.12 -15.63
CA THR A 184 28.77 16.68 -15.93
C THR A 184 28.93 17.89 -16.82
N LYS A 185 28.02 18.10 -17.78
CA LYS A 185 28.11 19.18 -18.77
C LYS A 185 28.18 20.59 -18.15
N ASP A 186 27.28 20.88 -17.20
CA ASP A 186 27.13 22.22 -16.61
C ASP A 186 26.50 22.17 -15.21
N GLN A 187 26.38 23.35 -14.57
CA GLN A 187 25.81 23.48 -13.23
C GLN A 187 24.32 23.10 -13.17
N MET A 188 23.57 23.32 -14.25
CA MET A 188 22.15 22.96 -14.33
C MET A 188 21.98 21.44 -14.32
N THR A 189 22.84 20.73 -15.04
CA THR A 189 22.93 19.27 -15.07
C THR A 189 23.16 18.69 -13.67
N ALA A 190 24.14 19.25 -12.94
CA ALA A 190 24.40 18.85 -11.56
C ALA A 190 23.21 19.13 -10.63
N HIS A 191 22.53 20.27 -10.80
CA HIS A 191 21.33 20.61 -10.03
C HIS A 191 20.18 19.62 -10.29
N ILE A 192 19.94 19.22 -11.53
CA ILE A 192 18.90 18.22 -11.89
C ILE A 192 19.14 16.89 -11.15
N LEU A 193 20.39 16.43 -11.13
CA LEU A 193 20.78 15.20 -10.42
C LEU A 193 20.58 15.33 -8.91
N ILE A 194 21.04 16.41 -8.30
CA ILE A 194 20.89 16.66 -6.86
C ILE A 194 19.41 16.78 -6.47
N SER A 195 18.60 17.46 -7.28
CA SER A 195 17.15 17.54 -7.07
C SER A 195 16.51 16.16 -7.11
N ALA A 196 16.86 15.32 -8.10
CA ALA A 196 16.33 13.97 -8.20
C ALA A 196 16.70 13.09 -6.99
N ILE A 197 17.94 13.23 -6.48
CA ILE A 197 18.37 12.57 -5.24
C ILE A 197 17.54 13.06 -4.04
N ASN A 198 17.31 14.37 -3.95
CA ASN A 198 16.54 14.95 -2.86
C ASN A 198 15.05 14.56 -2.91
N ASP A 199 14.46 14.46 -4.09
CA ASP A 199 13.08 13.98 -4.27
C ASP A 199 12.94 12.52 -3.84
N PHE A 200 13.90 11.67 -4.23
CA PHE A 200 13.95 10.27 -3.80
C PHE A 200 14.11 10.14 -2.28
N ARG A 201 15.04 10.92 -1.70
CA ARG A 201 15.22 11.00 -0.25
C ARG A 201 13.95 11.51 0.45
N GLY A 202 13.26 12.48 -0.14
CA GLY A 202 12.03 13.07 0.36
C GLY A 202 10.91 12.04 0.50
N LYS A 203 10.73 11.19 -0.53
CA LYS A 203 9.83 10.03 -0.48
C LYS A 203 10.19 9.06 0.66
N SER A 204 11.47 8.71 0.79
CA SER A 204 11.96 7.87 1.90
C SER A 204 11.71 8.52 3.27
N GLY A 205 11.90 9.83 3.39
CA GLY A 205 11.64 10.60 4.60
C GLY A 205 10.15 10.67 4.95
N MET A 206 9.27 10.75 3.95
CA MET A 206 7.82 10.67 4.15
C MET A 206 7.42 9.33 4.75
N LEU A 207 7.99 8.21 4.27
CA LEU A 207 7.75 6.89 4.85
C LEU A 207 8.16 6.82 6.33
N THR A 208 9.36 7.32 6.67
CA THR A 208 9.79 7.37 8.08
C THR A 208 8.94 8.30 8.95
N SER A 209 8.31 9.31 8.34
CA SER A 209 7.42 10.24 9.05
C SER A 209 6.03 9.64 9.28
N LEU A 210 5.54 8.84 8.34
CA LEU A 210 4.28 8.10 8.49
C LEU A 210 4.38 6.98 9.53
N ASP A 211 5.57 6.37 9.65
CA ASP A 211 5.88 5.41 10.71
C ASP A 211 5.96 6.08 12.09
N SER A 212 6.62 7.23 12.19
CA SER A 212 6.72 7.95 13.48
C SER A 212 5.41 8.59 13.94
N VAL A 213 4.56 9.03 13.00
CA VAL A 213 3.25 9.63 13.27
C VAL A 213 2.14 8.69 12.79
N THR A 214 1.78 7.74 13.65
CA THR A 214 0.69 6.79 13.43
C THR A 214 -0.69 7.40 13.69
N ILE A 215 -1.76 6.66 13.37
CA ILE A 215 -3.12 7.04 13.76
C ILE A 215 -3.19 7.11 15.29
N PRO A 216 -3.76 8.17 15.90
CA PRO A 216 -3.81 8.31 17.35
C PRO A 216 -4.37 7.07 18.02
N LEU A 217 -3.63 6.54 19.00
CA LEU A 217 -3.99 5.31 19.71
C LEU A 217 -5.42 5.36 20.26
N ALA A 218 -5.82 6.51 20.83
CA ALA A 218 -7.18 6.70 21.34
C ALA A 218 -8.26 6.51 20.26
N TYR A 219 -8.00 6.92 19.01
CA TYR A 219 -8.96 6.71 17.92
C TYR A 219 -9.08 5.22 17.59
N THR A 220 -7.96 4.52 17.44
CA THR A 220 -7.93 3.06 17.25
C THR A 220 -8.64 2.33 18.39
N GLN A 221 -8.38 2.72 19.63
CA GLN A 221 -9.02 2.15 20.83
C GLN A 221 -10.54 2.34 20.82
N VAL A 222 -11.04 3.53 20.50
CA VAL A 222 -12.49 3.81 20.45
C VAL A 222 -13.18 2.92 19.42
N VAL A 223 -12.57 2.74 18.24
CA VAL A 223 -13.16 1.94 17.16
C VAL A 223 -13.15 0.45 17.53
N ILE A 224 -12.03 -0.07 18.04
CA ILE A 224 -11.93 -1.45 18.53
C ILE A 224 -12.98 -1.68 19.63
N LEU A 225 -13.03 -0.80 20.63
CA LEU A 225 -13.97 -0.92 21.73
C LEU A 225 -15.42 -0.92 21.23
N ALA A 226 -15.77 -0.03 20.29
CA ALA A 226 -17.12 0.01 19.72
C ALA A 226 -17.52 -1.31 19.02
N VAL A 227 -16.60 -1.91 18.24
CA VAL A 227 -16.84 -3.22 17.59
C VAL A 227 -16.98 -4.33 18.63
N PHE A 228 -16.12 -4.37 19.64
CA PHE A 228 -16.16 -5.39 20.68
C PHE A 228 -17.41 -5.28 21.56
N ILE A 229 -17.81 -4.07 21.94
CA ILE A 229 -19.05 -3.80 22.67
C ILE A 229 -20.26 -4.25 21.84
N PHE A 230 -20.27 -3.92 20.54
CA PHE A 230 -21.33 -4.37 19.64
C PHE A 230 -21.40 -5.90 19.55
N CYS A 231 -20.27 -6.58 19.33
CA CYS A 231 -20.22 -8.05 19.26
C CYS A 231 -20.67 -8.68 20.59
N THR A 232 -20.27 -8.11 21.73
CA THR A 232 -20.69 -8.58 23.07
C THR A 232 -22.19 -8.38 23.28
N ALA A 233 -22.74 -7.23 22.90
CA ALA A 233 -24.17 -6.99 22.96
C ALA A 233 -24.94 -7.95 22.04
N CYS A 234 -24.40 -8.30 20.88
CA CYS A 234 -24.99 -9.30 19.98
C CYS A 234 -24.95 -10.72 20.56
N LEU A 235 -23.91 -11.12 21.30
CA LEU A 235 -23.85 -12.43 21.97
C LEU A 235 -25.04 -12.66 22.91
N MET A 236 -25.40 -11.63 23.68
CA MET A 236 -26.51 -11.68 24.63
C MET A 236 -27.86 -11.39 23.97
N GLY A 237 -27.94 -10.33 23.15
CA GLY A 237 -29.22 -9.82 22.65
C GLY A 237 -29.79 -10.54 21.44
N ARG A 238 -28.99 -11.35 20.73
CA ARG A 238 -29.48 -12.13 19.58
C ARG A 238 -29.82 -13.57 19.93
N TYR A 239 -29.82 -13.90 21.22
CA TYR A 239 -30.35 -15.14 21.73
C TYR A 239 -31.87 -15.16 21.53
N LYS A 240 -32.40 -16.20 20.89
CA LYS A 240 -33.85 -16.40 20.76
C LYS A 240 -34.36 -17.22 21.94
N PHE A 241 -35.45 -16.77 22.54
CA PHE A 241 -36.13 -17.46 23.63
C PHE A 241 -37.17 -18.41 23.07
N ASP A 242 -37.49 -19.45 23.84
CA ASP A 242 -38.44 -20.49 23.47
C ASP A 242 -39.88 -19.97 23.61
N ASP A 243 -40.25 -19.01 22.76
CA ASP A 243 -41.58 -18.41 22.70
C ASP A 243 -42.52 -19.23 21.80
N GLY A 244 -42.50 -20.57 21.91
CA GLY A 244 -43.52 -21.51 21.39
C GLY A 244 -43.84 -21.56 19.87
N ASP A 245 -43.51 -20.53 19.09
CA ASP A 245 -43.98 -20.31 17.71
C ASP A 245 -42.83 -20.01 16.71
N GLU A 246 -41.58 -19.89 17.17
CA GLU A 246 -40.42 -19.72 16.28
C GLU A 246 -39.37 -20.81 16.49
N ALA A 247 -38.84 -21.33 15.38
CA ALA A 247 -37.78 -22.34 15.41
C ALA A 247 -36.55 -21.86 16.20
N ASP A 248 -36.18 -22.60 17.24
CA ASP A 248 -34.91 -22.43 17.95
C ASP A 248 -33.76 -22.82 17.01
N TYR A 249 -33.11 -21.81 16.44
CA TYR A 249 -31.85 -22.01 15.75
C TYR A 249 -30.74 -22.02 16.79
N HIS A 250 -30.35 -23.21 17.25
CA HIS A 250 -29.23 -23.40 18.19
C HIS A 250 -27.91 -22.74 17.72
N LEU A 251 -27.79 -22.40 16.43
CA LEU A 251 -26.68 -21.63 15.85
C LEU A 251 -27.18 -20.31 15.21
N PRO A 252 -26.67 -19.14 15.63
CA PRO A 252 -27.17 -17.85 15.18
C PRO A 252 -26.49 -17.43 13.87
N LEU A 253 -26.81 -18.09 12.76
CA LEU A 253 -26.14 -17.90 11.46
C LEU A 253 -26.09 -16.44 11.00
N LEU A 254 -27.18 -15.68 11.16
CA LEU A 254 -27.22 -14.27 10.76
C LEU A 254 -26.31 -13.39 11.64
N THR A 255 -26.24 -13.69 12.95
CA THR A 255 -25.33 -12.99 13.87
C THR A 255 -23.87 -13.32 13.55
N ILE A 256 -23.58 -14.57 13.17
CA ILE A 256 -22.26 -14.97 12.67
C ILE A 256 -21.89 -14.17 11.42
N PHE A 257 -22.80 -13.98 10.46
CA PHE A 257 -22.53 -13.15 9.29
C PHE A 257 -22.29 -11.68 9.66
N GLN A 258 -23.06 -11.12 10.60
CA GLN A 258 -22.83 -9.76 11.11
C GLN A 258 -21.46 -9.64 11.80
N PHE A 259 -21.07 -10.63 12.59
CA PHE A 259 -19.75 -10.70 13.21
C PHE A 259 -18.65 -10.70 12.13
N ILE A 260 -18.75 -11.59 11.14
CA ILE A 260 -17.78 -11.66 10.03
C ILE A 260 -17.69 -10.30 9.33
N PHE A 261 -18.81 -9.62 9.11
CA PHE A 261 -18.82 -8.31 8.47
C PHE A 261 -18.10 -7.25 9.30
N TYR A 262 -18.50 -7.02 10.56
CA TYR A 262 -17.93 -5.94 11.37
C TYR A 262 -16.53 -6.24 11.91
N MET A 263 -16.30 -7.46 12.39
CA MET A 263 -14.96 -7.89 12.84
C MET A 263 -14.01 -7.97 11.65
N GLY A 264 -14.47 -8.50 10.51
CA GLY A 264 -13.68 -8.55 9.29
C GLY A 264 -13.34 -7.14 8.77
N TRP A 265 -14.30 -6.22 8.76
CA TRP A 265 -14.06 -4.84 8.34
C TRP A 265 -13.08 -4.10 9.27
N LEU A 266 -13.15 -4.36 10.59
CA LEU A 266 -12.14 -3.91 11.54
C LEU A 266 -10.76 -4.51 11.22
N LYS A 267 -10.66 -5.84 11.04
CA LYS A 267 -9.39 -6.52 10.78
C LYS A 267 -8.71 -6.04 9.50
N VAL A 268 -9.47 -5.81 8.44
CA VAL A 268 -8.95 -5.20 7.18
C VAL A 268 -8.34 -3.82 7.43
N ALA A 269 -8.96 -3.01 8.30
CA ALA A 269 -8.37 -1.72 8.67
C ALA A 269 -7.14 -1.89 9.56
N LEU A 270 -7.12 -2.89 10.46
CA LEU A 270 -5.96 -3.13 11.32
C LEU A 270 -4.75 -3.66 10.54
N SER A 271 -4.94 -4.52 9.54
CA SER A 271 -3.83 -4.97 8.67
C SER A 271 -3.26 -3.81 7.85
N GLY A 272 -4.11 -2.89 7.39
CA GLY A 272 -3.68 -1.68 6.66
C GLY A 272 -2.94 -0.63 7.52
N LEU A 273 -2.88 -0.76 8.85
CA LEU A 273 -2.16 0.20 9.71
C LEU A 273 -0.66 0.15 9.49
N HIS A 274 -0.08 -1.05 9.34
CA HIS A 274 1.36 -1.28 9.25
C HIS A 274 1.71 -2.11 8.01
N ALA A 275 1.57 -1.51 6.82
CA ALA A 275 1.77 -2.17 5.52
C ALA A 275 3.22 -2.63 5.21
N PHE A 276 4.15 -2.47 6.15
CA PHE A 276 5.58 -2.82 6.03
C PHE A 276 5.97 -4.00 6.95
N GLY A 277 4.98 -4.73 7.47
CA GLY A 277 5.13 -5.87 8.35
C GLY A 277 5.39 -7.19 7.61
N ASP A 278 4.97 -8.28 8.25
CA ASP A 278 5.10 -9.67 7.77
C ASP A 278 3.73 -10.30 7.42
N ASP A 279 2.66 -9.51 7.28
CA ASP A 279 1.33 -10.02 6.93
C ASP A 279 1.24 -10.40 5.45
N ASP A 280 0.30 -11.29 5.09
CA ASP A 280 0.16 -11.83 3.72
C ASP A 280 0.01 -10.75 2.62
N ASP A 281 -0.60 -9.61 2.96
CA ASP A 281 -0.93 -8.52 2.05
C ASP A 281 -0.03 -7.27 2.25
N ASP A 282 1.01 -7.37 3.08
CA ASP A 282 1.98 -6.29 3.26
C ASP A 282 2.83 -6.08 2.00
N PHE A 283 3.48 -4.92 1.91
CA PHE A 283 4.34 -4.61 0.78
C PHE A 283 5.57 -5.52 0.74
N GLU A 284 5.79 -6.16 -0.41
CA GLU A 284 6.91 -7.09 -0.59
C GLU A 284 8.23 -6.35 -0.85
N LEU A 285 8.80 -5.83 0.24
CA LEU A 285 9.98 -4.96 0.19
C LEU A 285 11.28 -5.69 -0.12
N ASN A 286 11.42 -6.98 0.21
CA ASN A 286 12.67 -7.71 -0.04
C ASN A 286 12.93 -7.83 -1.53
N SER A 287 11.92 -8.26 -2.29
CA SER A 287 11.97 -8.32 -3.74
C SER A 287 12.20 -6.94 -4.37
N LEU A 288 11.59 -5.90 -3.79
CA LEU A 288 11.80 -4.53 -4.25
C LEU A 288 13.25 -4.05 -4.07
N ILE A 289 13.88 -4.38 -2.94
CA ILE A 289 15.28 -4.04 -2.66
C ILE A 289 16.24 -4.77 -3.62
N ASP A 290 15.95 -6.02 -3.96
CA ASP A 290 16.76 -6.80 -4.90
C ASP A 290 16.72 -6.18 -6.29
N MET A 291 15.51 -5.89 -6.75
CA MET A 291 15.27 -5.19 -8.01
C MET A 291 15.90 -3.79 -8.01
N ALA A 292 15.81 -3.04 -6.92
CA ALA A 292 16.32 -1.68 -6.81
C ALA A 292 17.81 -1.59 -7.18
N LEU A 293 18.64 -2.48 -6.64
CA LEU A 293 20.08 -2.47 -6.93
C LEU A 293 20.39 -3.03 -8.32
N GLN A 294 19.73 -4.13 -8.69
CA GLN A 294 19.95 -4.79 -9.98
C GLN A 294 19.57 -3.89 -11.17
N GLU A 295 18.37 -3.31 -11.13
CA GLU A 295 17.88 -2.39 -12.16
C GLU A 295 18.74 -1.13 -12.24
N SER A 296 19.14 -0.57 -11.10
CA SER A 296 20.03 0.60 -11.06
C SER A 296 21.34 0.33 -11.79
N TYR A 297 21.97 -0.83 -11.56
CA TYR A 297 23.21 -1.20 -12.22
C TYR A 297 23.03 -1.55 -13.69
N LEU A 298 21.92 -2.19 -14.06
CA LEU A 298 21.59 -2.41 -15.47
C LEU A 298 21.54 -1.07 -16.22
N ILE A 299 20.81 -0.10 -15.69
CA ILE A 299 20.59 1.21 -16.32
C ILE A 299 21.90 2.01 -16.42
N VAL A 300 22.67 2.13 -15.33
CA VAL A 300 23.81 3.06 -15.30
C VAL A 300 25.14 2.47 -15.78
N ASP A 301 25.19 1.16 -16.02
CA ASP A 301 26.39 0.46 -16.45
C ASP A 301 26.20 -0.17 -17.83
N GLN A 302 25.36 -1.21 -17.93
CA GLN A 302 25.20 -1.99 -19.15
C GLN A 302 24.48 -1.22 -20.27
N MET A 303 23.56 -0.32 -19.91
CA MET A 303 22.82 0.52 -20.85
C MET A 303 23.48 1.88 -21.09
N TYR A 304 24.67 2.12 -20.53
CA TYR A 304 25.35 3.40 -20.68
C TYR A 304 25.88 3.59 -22.10
N ASP A 305 25.39 4.64 -22.77
CA ASP A 305 25.71 4.98 -24.16
C ASP A 305 25.51 3.82 -25.15
N VAL A 306 24.57 2.92 -24.83
CA VAL A 306 24.12 1.84 -25.72
C VAL A 306 22.84 2.29 -26.40
N LEU A 307 22.93 2.57 -27.69
CA LEU A 307 21.82 3.04 -28.53
C LEU A 307 21.64 2.06 -29.69
N PRO A 308 20.41 1.62 -30.00
CA PRO A 308 20.14 0.97 -31.27
C PRO A 308 20.33 1.97 -32.42
N GLU A 309 20.58 1.46 -33.62
CA GLU A 309 20.62 2.31 -34.83
C GLU A 309 19.26 3.01 -35.01
N TYR A 310 19.29 4.33 -35.18
CA TYR A 310 18.08 5.09 -35.48
C TYR A 310 17.78 5.00 -36.98
N GLY A 311 16.51 4.86 -37.33
CA GLY A 311 16.06 4.74 -38.70
C GLY A 311 14.60 5.15 -38.84
N HIS A 312 14.12 5.14 -40.08
CA HIS A 312 12.71 5.41 -40.35
C HIS A 312 11.84 4.29 -39.76
N ASP A 313 10.84 4.68 -38.98
CA ASP A 313 9.82 3.74 -38.52
C ASP A 313 8.90 3.33 -39.68
N ILE A 314 8.08 2.30 -39.46
CA ILE A 314 7.18 1.74 -40.48
C ILE A 314 6.13 2.74 -41.01
N PHE A 315 5.88 3.85 -40.30
CA PHE A 315 4.92 4.88 -40.63
C PHE A 315 5.56 6.18 -41.12
N TRP A 316 6.88 6.26 -41.29
CA TRP A 316 7.61 7.51 -41.60
C TRP A 316 7.00 8.37 -42.74
N ASN A 317 6.44 7.73 -43.77
CA ASN A 317 5.71 8.39 -44.87
C ASN A 317 4.33 7.75 -45.11
N LYS A 318 3.71 7.18 -44.07
CA LYS A 318 2.42 6.49 -44.16
C LYS A 318 1.49 6.98 -43.05
N ARG A 319 0.18 6.84 -43.27
CA ARG A 319 -0.78 7.04 -42.18
C ARG A 319 -0.54 5.98 -41.10
N VAL A 320 -0.64 6.38 -39.84
CA VAL A 320 -0.53 5.46 -38.70
C VAL A 320 -1.81 4.62 -38.63
N GLU A 321 -1.67 3.32 -38.93
CA GLU A 321 -2.71 2.31 -38.78
C GLU A 321 -2.11 1.11 -38.05
N ILE A 322 -2.48 0.96 -36.78
CA ILE A 322 -1.92 -0.09 -35.91
C ILE A 322 -2.77 -1.35 -36.07
N PRO A 323 -2.17 -2.51 -36.43
CA PRO A 323 -2.92 -3.73 -36.69
C PRO A 323 -3.51 -4.31 -35.40
N TYR A 324 -4.67 -4.96 -35.55
CA TYR A 324 -5.31 -5.76 -34.50
C TYR A 324 -5.03 -7.25 -34.77
N THR A 325 -4.95 -8.04 -33.70
CA THR A 325 -5.00 -9.51 -33.82
C THR A 325 -6.45 -9.94 -34.06
N GLU A 326 -6.65 -11.16 -34.56
CA GLU A 326 -7.98 -11.71 -34.81
C GLU A 326 -8.89 -11.66 -33.57
N MET A 327 -8.31 -11.85 -32.39
CA MET A 327 -9.05 -11.78 -31.13
C MET A 327 -9.35 -10.33 -30.70
N SER A 328 -8.43 -9.39 -30.91
CA SER A 328 -8.61 -8.01 -30.43
C SER A 328 -9.51 -7.19 -31.35
N ILE A 329 -9.61 -7.52 -32.64
CA ILE A 329 -10.46 -6.78 -33.58
C ILE A 329 -11.94 -6.82 -33.18
N MET A 330 -12.39 -7.92 -32.55
CA MET A 330 -13.77 -8.06 -32.04
C MET A 330 -14.09 -7.04 -30.93
N THR A 331 -13.07 -6.48 -30.28
CA THR A 331 -13.20 -5.48 -29.22
C THR A 331 -12.89 -4.06 -29.71
N MET A 332 -12.58 -3.90 -31.00
CA MET A 332 -12.29 -2.59 -31.58
C MET A 332 -13.52 -1.70 -31.45
N LYS A 333 -13.30 -0.48 -30.96
CA LYS A 333 -14.30 0.57 -30.87
C LYS A 333 -13.85 1.73 -31.74
N ASP A 334 -14.81 2.41 -32.34
CA ASP A 334 -14.52 3.66 -33.06
C ASP A 334 -13.92 4.69 -32.11
N PHE A 335 -13.13 5.60 -32.69
CA PHE A 335 -12.55 6.70 -31.95
C PHE A 335 -13.65 7.55 -31.30
N TYR A 336 -13.50 7.81 -30.00
CA TYR A 336 -14.39 8.72 -29.29
C TYR A 336 -14.12 10.16 -29.75
N ILE A 337 -15.08 10.73 -30.49
CA ILE A 337 -15.00 12.09 -31.05
C ILE A 337 -15.56 13.15 -30.06
N GLY A 338 -16.17 12.71 -28.96
CA GLY A 338 -16.77 13.59 -27.95
C GLY A 338 -18.29 13.60 -27.98
N SER A 339 -18.93 13.56 -26.82
CA SER A 339 -20.39 13.52 -26.65
C SER A 339 -21.13 14.70 -27.30
N ALA A 340 -20.45 15.83 -27.52
CA ALA A 340 -21.00 17.01 -28.20
C ALA A 340 -21.24 16.80 -29.71
N THR A 341 -20.55 15.85 -30.36
CA THR A 341 -20.73 15.61 -31.82
C THR A 341 -22.12 15.06 -32.15
N THR A 342 -22.74 14.35 -31.22
CA THR A 342 -24.14 13.89 -31.33
C THR A 342 -25.14 15.06 -31.40
N TYR A 343 -24.77 16.26 -30.94
CA TYR A 343 -25.63 17.45 -31.00
C TYR A 343 -25.70 18.09 -32.38
N GLN A 344 -24.88 17.69 -33.37
CA GLN A 344 -25.06 18.17 -34.76
C GLN A 344 -26.45 17.82 -35.31
N PHE A 345 -26.98 16.65 -34.96
CA PHE A 345 -28.36 16.27 -35.31
C PHE A 345 -29.39 17.16 -34.60
N LEU A 346 -29.17 17.50 -33.32
CA LEU A 346 -30.05 18.39 -32.57
C LEU A 346 -30.05 19.83 -33.14
N ILE A 347 -28.87 20.34 -33.52
CA ILE A 347 -28.71 21.65 -34.18
C ILE A 347 -29.38 21.66 -35.55
N PHE A 348 -29.28 20.56 -36.31
CA PHE A 348 -29.99 20.39 -37.58
C PHE A 348 -31.50 20.40 -37.39
N VAL A 349 -32.03 19.63 -36.42
CA VAL A 349 -33.46 19.61 -36.08
C VAL A 349 -33.94 20.98 -35.62
N LEU A 350 -33.17 21.70 -34.80
CA LEU A 350 -33.50 23.06 -34.37
C LEU A 350 -33.55 24.05 -35.54
N HIS A 351 -32.62 23.96 -36.50
CA HIS A 351 -32.66 24.78 -37.71
C HIS A 351 -33.85 24.43 -38.61
N PHE A 352 -34.15 23.14 -38.79
CA PHE A 352 -35.30 22.67 -39.57
C PHE A 352 -36.63 23.14 -38.96
N LEU A 353 -36.80 23.03 -37.65
CA LEU A 353 -37.99 23.53 -36.94
C LEU A 353 -38.13 25.05 -37.02
N LYS A 354 -37.00 25.77 -37.07
CA LYS A 354 -37.00 27.23 -37.25
C LYS A 354 -37.39 27.63 -38.68
N ALA A 355 -37.03 26.82 -39.68
CA ALA A 355 -37.38 27.03 -41.08
C ALA A 355 -38.87 26.74 -41.38
N ILE A 356 -39.52 25.83 -40.64
CA ILE A 356 -40.97 25.53 -40.79
C ILE A 356 -41.87 26.60 -40.13
N ARG A 357 -41.31 27.43 -39.23
CA ARG A 357 -42.06 28.51 -38.55
C ARG A 357 -42.11 29.84 -39.34
N VAL A 358 -41.51 29.90 -40.52
CA VAL A 358 -41.61 31.01 -41.49
C VAL A 358 -42.51 30.55 -42.62
#